data_AF-A0A1C5RNU0-F1
#
_entry.id   AF-A0A1C5RNU0-F1
#
_cell.length_a   1.000
_cell.length_b   1.000
_cell.length_c   1.000
_cell.angle_alpha   90.00
_cell.angle_beta   90.00
_cell.angle_gamma   90.00
#
_symmetry.space_group_name_H-M   'P 1'
#
loop_
_entity.id
_entity.type
_entity.pdbx_description
1 polymer ?
#
loop_
_entity_poly.entity_id
_entity_poly.type
_entity_poly.pdbx_seq_one_letter_code
_entity_poly.pdbx_strand_id
1 'polypeptide(L)' 'MKNRNVQIPYELFFQLLQYFLMENYEGEEIIRKGLEKKLNAMVDRELYSKYKTAPTEEEREKSRQEYLERKGIPENFRW' A
#
# COMPACT_ATOMS: atom_id res chain seq x y z
N MET A 1 3.43 0.16 15.93
CA MET A 1 2.42 -0.49 15.08
C MET A 1 2.33 -1.97 15.49
N LYS A 2 1.13 -2.56 15.66
CA LYS A 2 1.05 -4.03 15.84
C LYS A 2 1.69 -4.68 14.61
N ASN A 3 2.69 -5.54 14.80
CA ASN A 3 3.27 -6.35 13.73
C ASN A 3 2.17 -7.26 13.18
N ARG A 4 1.59 -6.87 12.04
CA ARG A 4 0.62 -7.71 11.32
C ARG A 4 1.36 -8.43 10.22
N ASN A 5 1.02 -9.69 10.01
CA ASN A 5 1.55 -10.43 8.88
C ASN A 5 1.10 -9.77 7.57
N VAL A 6 2.06 -9.56 6.68
CA VAL A 6 1.85 -8.95 5.38
C VAL A 6 1.70 -10.08 4.36
N GLN A 7 0.54 -10.17 3.73
CA GLN A 7 0.32 -11.12 2.64
C GLN A 7 0.76 -10.53 1.30
N ILE A 8 1.53 -11.31 0.53
CA ILE A 8 1.94 -11.02 -0.85
C ILE A 8 1.54 -12.19 -1.75
N PRO A 9 1.39 -11.97 -3.08
CA PRO A 9 1.17 -13.07 -4.02
C PRO A 9 2.29 -14.11 -3.94
N TYR A 10 1.92 -15.38 -4.12
CA TYR A 10 2.87 -16.49 -4.11
C TYR A 10 3.99 -16.29 -5.14
N GLU A 11 3.65 -15.85 -6.34
CA GLU A 11 4.61 -15.57 -7.42
C GLU A 11 5.64 -14.52 -7.01
N LEU A 12 5.21 -13.43 -6.38
CA LEU A 12 6.13 -12.39 -5.88
C LEU A 12 7.06 -12.94 -4.80
N PHE A 13 6.54 -13.79 -3.91
CA PHE A 13 7.37 -14.47 -2.90
C PHE A 13 8.40 -15.40 -3.57
N PHE A 14 8.00 -16.18 -4.57
CA PHE A 14 8.90 -17.07 -5.27
C PHE A 14 9.99 -16.31 -6.05
N GLN A 15 9.63 -15.21 -6.70
CA GLN A 15 10.60 -14.32 -7.37
C GLN A 15 11.61 -13.74 -6.37
N LEU A 16 11.17 -13.37 -5.16
CA LEU A 16 12.07 -12.94 -4.09
C LEU A 16 13.04 -14.06 -3.69
N LEU A 17 12.59 -15.32 -3.62
CA LEU A 17 13.49 -16.46 -3.37
C LEU A 17 14.52 -16.63 -4.50
N GLN A 18 14.09 -16.55 -5.75
CA GLN A 18 15.00 -16.63 -6.90
C GLN A 18 16.04 -15.52 -6.88
N TYR A 19 15.61 -14.29 -6.58
CA TYR A 19 16.50 -13.12 -6.53
C TYR A 19 17.53 -13.23 -5.40
N PHE A 20 17.09 -13.50 -4.17
CA PHE A 20 17.98 -13.46 -3.00
C PHE A 20 18.75 -14.76 -2.74
N LEU A 21 18.20 -15.93 -3.10
CA LEU A 21 18.83 -17.22 -2.79
C LEU A 21 19.53 -17.85 -4.00
N MET A 22 19.11 -17.51 -5.22
CA MET A 22 19.65 -18.10 -6.45
C MET A 22 20.44 -17.09 -7.29
N GLU A 23 20.59 -15.85 -6.80
CA GLU A 23 21.27 -14.75 -7.50
C GLU A 23 20.71 -14.50 -8.91
N ASN A 24 19.41 -14.79 -9.12
CA ASN A 24 18.73 -14.55 -10.39
C ASN A 24 18.10 -13.16 -10.42
N TYR A 25 18.79 -12.22 -11.08
CA TYR A 25 18.39 -10.82 -11.16
C TYR A 25 17.39 -10.50 -12.29
N GLU A 26 17.00 -11.46 -13.14
CA GLU A 26 16.07 -11.21 -14.26
C GLU A 26 14.71 -10.66 -13.79
N GLY A 27 14.27 -11.04 -12.58
CA GLY A 27 13.00 -10.63 -11.99
C GLY A 27 13.02 -9.31 -11.22
N GLU A 28 14.15 -8.59 -11.13
CA GLU A 28 14.31 -7.44 -10.23
C GLU A 28 13.20 -6.38 -10.40
N GLU A 29 12.94 -6.00 -11.65
CA GLU A 29 11.96 -4.97 -11.96
C GLU A 29 10.53 -5.41 -11.63
N ILE A 30 10.23 -6.70 -11.79
CA ILE A 30 8.92 -7.27 -11.46
C ILE A 30 8.74 -7.30 -9.93
N ILE A 31 9.79 -7.70 -9.21
CA ILE A 31 9.82 -7.70 -7.74
C ILE A 31 9.61 -6.28 -7.22
N ARG A 32 10.36 -5.31 -7.74
CA ARG A 32 10.26 -3.89 -7.35
C ARG A 32 8.83 -3.37 -7.52
N LYS A 33 8.25 -3.53 -8.70
CA LYS A 33 6.85 -3.13 -8.98
C LYS A 33 5.84 -3.85 -8.08
N GLY A 34 6.04 -5.14 -7.83
CA GLY A 34 5.18 -5.94 -6.95
C GLY A 34 5.21 -5.43 -5.49
N LEU A 35 6.40 -5.12 -4.99
CA LEU A 35 6.60 -4.56 -3.65
C LEU A 35 6.06 -3.13 -3.53
N GLU A 36 6.31 -2.26 -4.52
CA GLU A 36 5.75 -0.90 -4.59
C GLU A 36 4.21 -0.94 -4.56
N LYS A 37 3.59 -1.83 -5.34
CA LYS A 37 2.14 -2.03 -5.32
C LYS A 37 1.65 -2.47 -3.95
N LYS A 38 2.38 -3.36 -3.28
CA LYS A 38 2.00 -3.83 -1.95
C LYS A 38 2.12 -2.71 -0.90
N LEU A 39 3.20 -1.96 -0.92
CA LEU A 39 3.41 -0.81 -0.05
C LEU A 39 2.29 0.21 -0.22
N ASN A 40 1.94 0.51 -1.47
CA ASN A 40 0.86 1.44 -1.77
C ASN A 40 -0.48 0.99 -1.17
N ALA A 41 -0.83 -0.29 -1.32
CA ALA A 41 -2.04 -0.85 -0.73
C ALA A 41 -2.04 -0.81 0.81
N MET A 42 -0.85 -0.96 1.45
CA MET A 42 -0.73 -0.86 2.90
C MET A 42 -0.98 0.57 3.39
N VAL A 43 -0.40 1.57 2.72
CA VAL A 43 -0.63 2.98 3.04
C VAL A 43 -2.10 3.35 2.84
N ASP A 44 -2.70 2.94 1.72
CA ASP A 44 -4.11 3.21 1.44
C ASP A 44 -5.03 2.61 2.52
N ARG A 45 -4.71 1.38 2.98
CA ARG A 45 -5.46 0.73 4.05
C ARG A 45 -5.31 1.46 5.38
N GLU A 46 -4.13 2.00 5.68
CA GLU A 46 -3.89 2.78 6.88
C GLU A 46 -4.67 4.09 6.85
N LEU A 47 -4.61 4.84 5.75
CA LEU A 47 -5.38 6.07 5.54
C LEU A 47 -6.88 5.83 5.67
N TYR A 48 -7.39 4.80 5.00
CA TYR A 48 -8.80 4.43 5.12
C TYR A 48 -9.18 4.06 6.56
N SER A 49 -8.31 3.35 7.28
CA SER A 49 -8.57 2.98 8.67
C SER A 49 -8.61 4.22 9.57
N LYS A 50 -7.65 5.15 9.41
CA LYS A 50 -7.62 6.44 10.12
C LYS A 50 -8.88 7.25 9.83
N TYR A 51 -9.29 7.37 8.57
CA TYR A 51 -10.55 8.01 8.18
C TYR A 51 -11.77 7.39 8.88
N LYS A 52 -11.87 6.06 8.94
CA LYS A 52 -13.02 5.38 9.56
C LYS A 52 -13.04 5.42 11.08
N THR A 53 -11.89 5.57 11.73
CA THR A 53 -11.78 5.59 13.20
C THR A 53 -11.44 6.97 13.77
N ALA A 54 -11.42 8.02 12.94
CA ALA A 54 -11.12 9.37 13.38
C ALA A 54 -12.16 9.85 14.42
N PRO A 55 -11.73 10.34 15.59
CA PRO A 55 -12.64 10.81 16.64
C PRO A 55 -13.27 12.17 16.29
N THR A 56 -12.61 12.97 15.44
CA THR A 56 -13.06 14.31 15.04
C THR A 56 -13.31 14.40 13.53
N GLU A 57 -14.17 15.33 13.14
CA GLU A 57 -14.50 15.58 11.73
C GLU A 57 -13.33 16.20 10.96
N GLU A 58 -12.49 17.00 11.62
CA GLU A 58 -11.28 17.59 11.04
C GLU A 58 -10.22 16.54 10.70
N GLU A 59 -9.94 15.61 11.62
CA GLU A 59 -8.99 14.50 11.37
C GLU A 59 -9.52 13.53 10.32
N ARG A 60 -10.84 13.34 10.28
CA ARG A 60 -11.53 12.56 9.24
C ARG A 60 -11.35 13.21 7.88
N GLU A 61 -11.61 14.51 7.77
CA GLU A 61 -11.47 15.23 6.50
C GLU A 61 -10.01 15.28 6.04
N LYS A 62 -9.06 15.49 6.96
CA LYS A 62 -7.63 15.42 6.64
C LYS A 62 -7.22 14.08 6.06
N SER A 63 -7.66 12.97 6.67
CA SER A 63 -7.38 11.62 6.16
C SER A 63 -8.03 11.35 4.80
N ARG A 64 -9.20 11.96 4.54
CA ARG A 64 -9.88 11.89 3.24
C ARG A 64 -9.09 12.64 2.17
N GLN A 65 -8.67 13.87 2.45
CA GLN A 65 -7.89 14.69 1.51
C GLN A 65 -6.58 14.01 1.13
N GLU A 66 -5.84 13.50 2.12
CA GLU A 66 -4.58 12.77 1.88
C GLU A 66 -4.79 11.52 1.01
N TYR A 67 -5.92 10.81 1.19
CA TYR A 67 -6.28 9.69 0.32
C TYR A 67 -6.60 10.12 -1.12
N LEU A 68 -7.38 11.19 -1.28
CA LEU A 68 -7.77 11.70 -2.61
C LEU A 68 -6.56 12.23 -3.39
N GLU A 69 -5.71 13.02 -2.74
CA GLU A 69 -4.47 13.55 -3.32
C GLU A 69 -3.55 12.41 -3.79
N ARG A 70 -3.32 11.41 -2.93
CA ARG A 70 -2.51 10.23 -3.25
C ARG A 70 -3.08 9.42 -4.43
N LYS A 71 -4.40 9.39 -4.58
CA LYS A 71 -5.09 8.69 -5.67
C LYS A 71 -5.23 9.54 -6.93
N GLY A 72 -4.88 10.82 -6.89
CA GLY A 72 -5.14 11.77 -7.98
C GLY A 72 -6.63 11.98 -8.23
N ILE A 73 -7.48 11.78 -7.22
CA ILE A 73 -8.93 11.96 -7.32
C ILE A 73 -9.27 13.42 -6.97
N PRO A 74 -10.14 14.09 -7.74
CA PRO A 74 -10.60 15.43 -7.41
C PRO A 74 -11.19 15.54 -5.99
N GLU A 75 -10.88 16.64 -5.30
CA GLU A 75 -11.33 16.90 -3.93
C GLU A 75 -12.86 16.89 -3.78
N ASN A 76 -13.58 17.30 -4.83
CA ASN A 76 -15.04 17.32 -4.89
C ASN A 76 -15.69 15.94 -5.05
N PHE A 77 -14.91 14.87 -5.20
CA PHE A 77 -15.41 13.50 -5.34
C PHE A 77 -16.15 13.04 -4.08
N ARG A 78 -17.44 12.72 -4.20
CA ARG A 78 -18.23 12.10 -3.13
C ARG A 78 -18.43 10.61 -3.43
N TRP A 79 -18.17 9.79 -2.42
CA TRP A 79 -18.35 8.34 -2.44
C TRP A 79 -19.79 7.95 -2.14
#